data_AF-A0AAD5R062-F1
#
_entry.id   AF-A0AAD5R062-F1
#
_cell.length_a   1.000
_cell.length_b   1.000
_cell.length_c   1.000
_cell.angle_alpha   90.00
_cell.angle_beta   90.00
_cell.angle_gamma   90.00
#
_symmetry.space_group_name_H-M   'P 1'
#
loop_
_entity.id
_entity.type
_entity.pdbx_description
1 polymer ?
#
loop_
_entity_poly.entity_id
_entity_poly.type
_entity_poly.pdbx_seq_one_letter_code
_entity_poly.pdbx_strand_id
1 'polypeptide(L)'
;MIDEKEFKYRRDLRDIVTFTINAVNARELENALSVEEVDDCDGKGTPGFEVGVHVADVSHFVFENTELDTWAANRACTVNLVHKSIPMLPRVLTEDVCSFIPGKDRLAFSVVWKMDKDGSIIDEWFGRTIIRSRIQLDYKHVQGFIEQAEKALVEEDYPQVYDDISLTDIRRKVMQLHIIARRLAFHTYKE
;
A
#
# COMPACT_ATOMS: atom_id res chain seq x y z
N MET A 1 -2.75 15.22 12.49
CA MET A 1 -2.61 14.30 13.65
C MET A 1 -3.88 13.48 13.69
N ILE A 2 -3.78 12.16 13.83
CA ILE A 2 -4.96 11.27 13.89
C ILE A 2 -5.56 11.37 15.31
N ASP A 3 -6.88 11.44 15.42
CA ASP A 3 -7.58 11.44 16.72
C ASP A 3 -7.30 10.13 17.47
N GLU A 4 -6.98 10.22 18.76
CA GLU A 4 -6.72 9.06 19.64
C GLU A 4 -7.87 8.05 19.63
N LYS A 5 -9.11 8.49 19.38
CA LYS A 5 -10.27 7.60 19.29
C LYS A 5 -10.14 6.61 18.13
N GLU A 6 -9.52 7.00 17.02
CA GLU A 6 -9.38 6.13 15.85
C GLU A 6 -8.53 4.89 16.17
N PHE A 7 -7.53 5.02 17.05
CA PHE A 7 -6.69 3.90 17.49
C PHE A 7 -7.44 2.83 18.30
N LYS A 8 -8.62 3.15 18.83
CA LYS A 8 -9.46 2.18 19.56
C LYS A 8 -10.32 1.31 18.65
N TYR A 9 -10.65 1.80 17.46
CA TYR A 9 -11.58 1.14 16.53
C TYR A 9 -10.87 0.52 15.33
N ARG A 10 -9.67 1.00 15.01
CA ARG A 10 -8.90 0.53 13.86
C ARG A 10 -7.85 -0.47 14.30
N ARG A 11 -7.59 -1.46 13.45
CA ARG A 11 -6.44 -2.35 13.63
C ARG A 11 -5.17 -1.55 13.37
N ASP A 12 -4.28 -1.49 14.37
CA ASP A 12 -2.98 -0.84 14.24
C ASP A 12 -2.04 -1.75 13.44
N LEU A 13 -1.64 -1.29 12.26
CA LEU A 13 -0.69 -1.96 11.38
C LEU A 13 0.57 -1.11 11.20
N ARG A 14 0.79 -0.11 12.07
CA ARG A 14 1.95 0.77 11.94
C ARG A 14 3.27 0.05 12.11
N ASP A 15 3.32 -1.10 12.76
CA ASP A 15 4.53 -1.91 12.88
C ASP A 15 4.80 -2.78 11.64
N ILE A 16 3.79 -2.99 10.79
CA ILE A 16 3.93 -3.75 9.55
C ILE A 16 4.65 -2.88 8.51
N VAL A 17 5.67 -3.46 7.86
CA VAL A 17 6.43 -2.77 6.82
C VAL A 17 5.55 -2.58 5.59
N THR A 18 5.04 -1.37 5.43
CA THR A 18 4.20 -0.94 4.31
C THR A 18 4.98 -0.01 3.40
N PHE A 19 4.74 -0.07 2.10
CA PHE A 19 5.35 0.82 1.12
C PHE A 19 4.41 1.09 -0.04
N THR A 20 4.66 2.18 -0.77
CA THR A 20 3.87 2.56 -1.94
C THR A 20 4.69 2.38 -3.21
N ILE A 21 4.05 2.03 -4.33
CA ILE A 21 4.67 1.94 -5.65
C ILE A 21 3.83 2.75 -6.62
N ASN A 22 4.38 3.82 -7.18
CA ASN A 22 3.61 4.77 -8.00
C ASN A 22 4.37 5.22 -9.25
N ALA A 23 3.72 6.04 -10.08
CA ALA A 23 4.40 6.74 -11.16
C ALA A 23 5.43 7.75 -10.61
N VAL A 24 6.44 8.07 -11.41
CA VAL A 24 7.43 9.10 -11.09
C VAL A 24 6.71 10.43 -10.79
N ASN A 25 7.08 11.08 -9.69
CA ASN A 25 6.49 12.33 -9.20
C ASN A 25 5.01 12.26 -8.77
N ALA A 26 4.46 11.06 -8.52
CA ALA A 26 3.13 10.93 -7.94
C ALA A 26 3.05 11.61 -6.56
N ARG A 27 1.98 12.38 -6.36
CA ARG A 27 1.68 13.07 -5.09
C ARG A 27 0.51 12.45 -4.34
N GLU A 28 -0.40 11.83 -5.08
CA GLU A 28 -1.57 11.11 -4.58
C GLU A 28 -1.17 9.65 -4.39
N LEU A 29 -0.80 9.28 -3.16
CA LEU A 29 -0.35 7.93 -2.81
C LEU A 29 -1.51 7.22 -2.11
N GLU A 30 -2.46 6.71 -2.91
CA GLU A 30 -3.73 6.19 -2.40
C GLU A 30 -3.66 4.72 -1.99
N ASN A 31 -2.63 4.00 -2.46
CA ASN A 31 -2.46 2.56 -2.24
C ASN A 31 -1.08 2.26 -1.66
N ALA A 32 -1.04 1.38 -0.67
CA ALA A 32 0.17 0.81 -0.10
C ALA A 32 0.05 -0.72 -0.04
N LEU A 33 1.20 -1.38 -0.02
CA LEU A 33 1.33 -2.83 0.01
C LEU A 33 2.16 -3.25 1.24
N SER A 34 1.85 -4.41 1.78
CA SER A 34 2.68 -5.12 2.75
C SER A 34 2.74 -6.61 2.43
N VAL A 35 3.81 -7.25 2.88
CA VAL A 35 3.95 -8.71 2.88
C VAL A 35 4.80 -9.14 4.07
N GLU A 36 4.35 -10.17 4.76
CA GLU A 36 5.12 -10.90 5.77
C GLU A 36 5.10 -12.39 5.44
N GLU A 37 6.22 -13.08 5.69
CA GLU A 37 6.22 -14.54 5.76
C GLU A 37 5.59 -14.96 7.08
N VAL A 38 4.74 -15.98 7.02
CA VAL A 38 4.11 -16.56 8.22
C VAL A 38 4.43 -18.05 8.27
N ASP A 39 4.74 -18.56 9.45
CA ASP A 39 4.99 -19.99 9.66
C ASP A 39 3.68 -20.81 9.64
N ASP A 40 2.54 -20.14 9.81
CA ASP A 40 1.22 -20.77 9.88
C ASP A 40 0.15 -19.90 9.20
N CYS A 41 -0.16 -20.20 7.94
CA CYS A 41 -1.20 -19.53 7.16
C CYS A 41 -2.59 -20.18 7.32
N ASP A 42 -2.69 -21.42 7.79
CA ASP A 42 -3.92 -22.23 7.79
C ASP A 42 -4.35 -22.77 9.18
N GLY A 43 -3.62 -22.43 10.24
CA GLY A 43 -3.84 -22.92 11.61
C GLY A 43 -3.30 -24.34 11.85
N LYS A 44 -2.53 -24.90 10.91
CA LYS A 44 -1.96 -26.25 10.96
C LYS A 44 -0.43 -26.26 10.87
N GLY A 45 0.20 -25.09 10.88
CA GLY A 45 1.66 -24.94 10.75
C GLY A 45 2.14 -24.97 9.30
N THR A 46 1.27 -24.61 8.35
CA THR A 46 1.67 -24.48 6.94
C THR A 46 2.32 -23.12 6.71
N PRO A 47 3.59 -23.04 6.28
CA PRO A 47 4.22 -21.76 6.01
C PRO A 47 3.66 -21.12 4.74
N GLY A 48 3.48 -19.80 4.78
CA GLY A 48 2.89 -19.02 3.69
C GLY A 48 3.21 -17.53 3.81
N PHE A 49 2.30 -16.70 3.32
CA PHE A 49 2.43 -15.25 3.34
C PHE A 49 1.17 -14.58 3.90
N GLU A 50 1.35 -13.49 4.64
CA GLU A 50 0.29 -12.51 4.91
C GLU A 50 0.53 -11.31 3.98
N VAL A 51 -0.40 -11.06 3.06
CA VAL A 51 -0.30 -9.98 2.06
C VAL A 51 -1.38 -8.94 2.36
N GLY A 52 -0.98 -7.68 2.48
CA GLY A 52 -1.88 -6.56 2.73
C GLY A 52 -1.95 -5.59 1.55
N VAL A 53 -3.15 -5.24 1.13
CA VAL A 53 -3.44 -4.06 0.30
C VAL A 53 -4.14 -3.04 1.18
N HIS A 54 -3.58 -1.84 1.24
CA HIS A 54 -4.09 -0.75 2.07
C HIS A 54 -4.48 0.40 1.14
N VAL A 55 -5.73 0.84 1.22
CA VAL A 55 -6.30 1.94 0.43
C VAL A 55 -6.60 3.10 1.36
N ALA A 56 -6.32 4.34 0.94
CA ALA A 56 -6.58 5.51 1.76
C ALA A 56 -8.05 5.61 2.19
N ASP A 57 -8.31 5.84 3.48
CA ASP A 57 -9.68 5.91 4.00
C ASP A 57 -10.32 7.28 3.75
N VAL A 58 -10.60 7.57 2.47
CA VAL A 58 -11.26 8.82 2.04
C VAL A 58 -12.65 8.96 2.68
N SER A 59 -13.34 7.84 2.94
CA SER A 59 -14.67 7.83 3.57
C SER A 59 -14.70 8.42 4.99
N HIS A 60 -13.54 8.45 5.67
CA HIS A 60 -13.43 9.12 6.96
C HIS A 60 -13.50 10.66 6.84
N PHE A 61 -13.14 11.22 5.69
CA PHE A 61 -13.08 12.67 5.47
C PHE A 61 -14.22 13.20 4.60
N VAL A 62 -14.78 12.35 3.74
CA VAL A 62 -15.89 12.69 2.84
C VAL A 62 -17.15 11.99 3.36
N PHE A 63 -17.93 12.70 4.19
CA PHE A 63 -19.18 12.17 4.73
C PHE A 63 -20.32 12.32 3.72
N GLU A 64 -21.17 11.31 3.66
CA GLU A 64 -22.36 11.30 2.81
C GLU A 64 -23.26 12.51 3.06
N ASN A 65 -23.91 13.00 1.99
CA ASN A 65 -24.86 14.12 2.01
C ASN A 65 -24.24 15.47 2.43
N THR A 66 -22.92 15.61 2.31
CA THR A 66 -22.23 16.91 2.49
C THR A 66 -22.03 17.63 1.16
N GLU A 67 -21.69 18.93 1.21
CA GLU A 67 -21.32 19.67 0.00
C GLU A 67 -20.09 19.06 -0.69
N LEU A 68 -19.14 18.55 0.10
CA LEU A 68 -17.94 17.90 -0.42
C LEU A 68 -18.28 16.58 -1.13
N ASP A 69 -19.19 15.78 -0.56
CA ASP A 69 -19.70 14.57 -1.19
C ASP A 69 -20.46 14.89 -2.50
N THR A 70 -21.36 15.87 -2.47
CA THR A 70 -22.07 16.34 -3.67
C THR A 70 -21.10 16.82 -4.74
N TRP A 71 -20.03 17.53 -4.36
CA TRP A 71 -18.99 17.99 -5.27
C TRP A 71 -18.18 16.83 -5.87
N ALA A 72 -17.78 15.86 -5.05
CA ALA A 72 -17.08 14.67 -5.50
C ALA A 72 -17.96 13.86 -6.46
N ALA A 73 -19.23 13.64 -6.12
CA ALA A 73 -20.20 12.95 -6.94
C ALA A 73 -20.42 13.64 -8.30
N ASN A 74 -20.53 14.97 -8.32
CA ASN A 74 -20.66 15.76 -9.55
C ASN A 74 -19.42 15.66 -10.45
N ARG A 75 -18.22 15.50 -9.87
CA ARG A 75 -16.97 15.33 -10.63
C ARG A 75 -16.72 13.88 -11.06
N ALA A 76 -17.22 12.91 -10.30
CA ALA A 76 -17.10 11.46 -10.45
C ALA A 76 -15.66 10.90 -10.43
N CYS A 77 -14.69 11.56 -11.05
CA CYS A 77 -13.31 11.13 -11.10
C CYS A 77 -12.33 12.31 -11.26
N THR A 78 -11.04 12.04 -10.98
CA THR A 78 -9.95 12.94 -11.32
C THR A 78 -9.64 12.82 -12.82
N VAL A 79 -9.63 13.95 -13.54
CA VAL A 79 -9.32 13.99 -14.97
C VAL A 79 -7.85 14.32 -15.17
N ASN A 80 -7.07 13.35 -15.65
CA ASN A 80 -5.66 13.51 -15.94
C ASN A 80 -5.45 13.89 -17.41
N LEU A 81 -4.98 15.12 -17.66
CA LEU A 81 -4.54 15.61 -18.96
C LEU A 81 -3.01 15.58 -19.03
N VAL A 82 -2.47 15.69 -20.25
CA VAL A 82 -1.02 15.67 -20.51
C VAL A 82 -0.23 16.65 -19.62
N HIS A 83 -0.78 17.84 -19.37
CA HIS A 83 -0.09 18.92 -18.64
C HIS A 83 -0.74 19.28 -17.29
N LYS A 84 -1.89 18.70 -16.95
CA LYS A 84 -2.60 19.02 -15.69
C LYS A 84 -3.51 17.90 -15.24
N SER A 85 -3.70 17.80 -13.94
CA SER A 85 -4.74 16.97 -13.33
C SER A 85 -5.82 17.86 -12.73
N ILE A 86 -7.09 17.56 -13.04
CA ILE A 86 -8.27 18.20 -12.47
C ILE A 86 -8.81 17.26 -11.39
N PRO A 87 -8.57 17.55 -10.09
CA PRO A 87 -8.83 16.57 -9.05
C PRO A 87 -10.31 16.51 -8.70
N MET A 88 -10.79 15.28 -8.42
CA MET A 88 -12.13 15.03 -7.90
C MET A 88 -12.32 15.73 -6.55
N LEU A 89 -11.33 15.55 -5.66
CA LEU A 89 -11.33 16.08 -4.30
C LEU A 89 -10.35 17.25 -4.14
N PRO A 90 -10.48 18.08 -3.09
CA PRO A 90 -9.47 19.07 -2.74
C PRO A 90 -8.10 18.43 -2.55
N ARG A 91 -7.04 19.06 -3.08
CA ARG A 91 -5.65 18.55 -2.99
C ARG A 91 -5.17 18.33 -1.56
N VAL A 92 -5.68 19.09 -0.60
CA VAL A 92 -5.36 18.87 0.83
C VAL A 92 -5.75 17.47 1.30
N LEU A 93 -6.84 16.90 0.76
CA LEU A 93 -7.23 15.52 1.06
C LEU A 93 -6.34 14.55 0.30
N THR A 94 -6.19 14.69 -1.02
CA THR A 94 -5.54 13.67 -1.86
C THR A 94 -4.01 13.68 -1.78
N GLU A 95 -3.38 14.84 -1.56
CA GLU A 95 -1.91 15.00 -1.57
C GLU A 95 -1.30 15.09 -0.16
N ASP A 96 -2.10 15.28 0.90
CA ASP A 96 -1.58 15.33 2.28
C ASP A 96 -2.29 14.35 3.22
N VAL A 97 -3.56 14.58 3.52
CA VAL A 97 -4.23 13.88 4.64
C VAL A 97 -4.49 12.40 4.34
N CYS A 98 -4.92 12.08 3.12
CA CYS A 98 -5.16 10.71 2.67
C CYS A 98 -3.91 10.07 2.05
N SER A 99 -2.98 10.87 1.53
CA SER A 99 -1.77 10.37 0.85
C SER A 99 -0.85 9.63 1.82
N PHE A 100 -0.43 8.42 1.47
CA PHE A 100 0.51 7.58 2.22
C PHE A 100 1.97 8.08 2.17
N ILE A 101 2.16 9.32 2.57
CA ILE A 101 3.48 9.96 2.72
C ILE A 101 4.32 9.15 3.72
N PRO A 102 5.56 8.75 3.34
CA PRO A 102 6.44 7.99 4.21
C PRO A 102 6.69 8.65 5.58
N GLY A 103 6.80 7.84 6.63
CA GLY A 103 7.04 8.30 8.00
C GLY A 103 5.87 9.02 8.66
N LYS A 104 4.67 9.00 8.05
CA LYS A 104 3.46 9.56 8.65
C LYS A 104 2.39 8.48 8.84
N ASP A 105 1.72 8.54 9.98
CA ASP A 105 0.58 7.67 10.27
C ASP A 105 -0.61 8.10 9.40
N ARG A 106 -1.31 7.11 8.82
CA ARG A 106 -2.42 7.33 7.90
C ARG A 106 -3.55 6.34 8.12
N LEU A 107 -4.77 6.86 7.97
CA LEU A 107 -5.99 6.05 8.02
C LEU A 107 -6.15 5.30 6.70
N ALA A 108 -6.36 4.00 6.80
CA ALA A 108 -6.57 3.15 5.64
C ALA A 108 -7.78 2.24 5.83
N PHE A 109 -8.32 1.78 4.71
CA PHE A 109 -9.14 0.59 4.63
C PHE A 109 -8.27 -0.50 4.02
N SER A 110 -8.17 -1.65 4.67
CA SER A 110 -7.26 -2.71 4.24
C SER A 110 -7.98 -4.00 3.94
N VAL A 111 -7.41 -4.70 2.97
CA VAL A 111 -7.66 -6.12 2.72
C VAL A 111 -6.37 -6.86 3.02
N VAL A 112 -6.46 -7.90 3.84
CA VAL A 112 -5.33 -8.72 4.24
C VAL A 112 -5.67 -10.17 3.95
N TRP A 113 -4.81 -10.84 3.19
CA TRP A 113 -4.96 -12.26 2.88
C TRP A 113 -3.87 -13.06 3.55
N LYS A 114 -4.24 -14.22 4.09
CA LYS A 114 -3.28 -15.30 4.31
C LYS A 114 -3.28 -16.19 3.08
N MET A 115 -2.10 -16.45 2.55
CA MET A 115 -1.91 -17.20 1.32
C MET A 115 -0.92 -18.33 1.56
N ASP A 116 -1.15 -19.48 0.93
CA ASP A 116 -0.12 -20.51 0.85
C ASP A 116 1.01 -20.08 -0.10
N LYS A 117 2.03 -20.94 -0.25
CA LYS A 117 3.14 -20.65 -1.16
C LYS A 117 2.69 -20.64 -2.63
N ASP A 118 1.66 -21.35 -3.01
CA ASP A 118 1.20 -21.41 -4.40
C ASP A 118 0.38 -20.18 -4.80
N GLY A 119 -0.02 -19.37 -3.81
CA GLY A 119 -0.81 -18.14 -4.00
C GLY A 119 -2.31 -18.38 -3.84
N SER A 120 -2.70 -19.52 -3.29
CA SER A 120 -4.10 -19.77 -2.92
C SER A 120 -4.44 -18.96 -1.67
N ILE A 121 -5.60 -18.30 -1.69
CA ILE A 121 -6.12 -17.58 -0.52
C ILE A 121 -6.67 -18.60 0.47
N ILE A 122 -6.16 -18.55 1.70
CA ILE A 122 -6.55 -19.42 2.82
C ILE A 122 -7.51 -18.71 3.75
N ASP A 123 -7.25 -17.42 4.02
CA ASP A 123 -8.07 -16.58 4.88
C ASP A 123 -8.05 -15.13 4.37
N GLU A 124 -9.10 -14.38 4.67
CA GLU A 124 -9.26 -12.98 4.28
C GLU A 124 -9.81 -12.13 5.42
N TRP A 125 -9.25 -10.94 5.55
CA TRP A 125 -9.68 -9.95 6.52
C TRP A 125 -9.86 -8.59 5.87
N PHE A 126 -10.97 -7.93 6.19
CA PHE A 126 -11.31 -6.59 5.71
C PHE A 126 -11.55 -5.68 6.91
N GLY A 127 -11.03 -4.47 6.87
CA GLY A 127 -11.35 -3.50 7.90
C GLY A 127 -10.56 -2.20 7.84
N ARG A 128 -10.94 -1.29 8.73
CA ARG A 128 -10.25 -0.02 8.93
C ARG A 128 -8.98 -0.20 9.74
N THR A 129 -7.90 0.39 9.26
CA THR A 129 -6.55 0.26 9.82
C THR A 129 -5.88 1.62 9.94
N ILE A 130 -4.78 1.64 10.70
CA ILE A 130 -3.81 2.73 10.71
C ILE A 130 -2.49 2.14 10.23
N ILE A 131 -1.91 2.74 9.18
CA ILE A 131 -0.64 2.31 8.60
C ILE A 131 0.38 3.44 8.67
N ARG A 132 1.65 3.09 8.45
CA ARG A 132 2.75 4.05 8.35
C ARG A 132 3.71 3.57 7.27
N SER A 133 3.61 4.18 6.09
CA SER A 133 4.47 3.83 4.95
C SER A 133 5.94 4.10 5.27
N ARG A 134 6.82 3.17 4.91
CA ARG A 134 8.26 3.26 5.13
C ARG A 134 9.00 3.94 3.97
N ILE A 135 8.45 3.87 2.77
CA ILE A 135 9.09 4.38 1.56
C ILE A 135 8.07 4.59 0.43
N GLN A 136 8.33 5.60 -0.39
CA GLN A 136 7.61 5.85 -1.64
C GLN A 136 8.49 5.39 -2.80
N LEU A 137 8.20 4.22 -3.37
CA LEU A 137 8.90 3.72 -4.55
C LEU A 137 8.20 4.16 -5.83
N ASP A 138 8.96 4.18 -6.91
CA ASP A 138 8.41 4.21 -8.26
C ASP A 138 8.70 2.89 -8.99
N TYR A 139 8.09 2.72 -10.17
CA TYR A 139 8.26 1.50 -10.95
C TYR A 139 9.72 1.23 -11.37
N LYS A 140 10.56 2.25 -11.53
CA LYS A 140 11.98 2.06 -11.88
C LYS A 140 12.77 1.51 -10.69
N HIS A 141 12.51 2.01 -9.48
CA HIS A 141 13.12 1.45 -8.27
C HIS A 141 12.75 -0.02 -8.09
N VAL A 142 11.46 -0.35 -8.25
CA VAL A 142 10.96 -1.74 -8.16
C VAL A 142 11.56 -2.62 -9.25
N GLN A 143 11.64 -2.14 -10.48
CA GLN A 143 12.27 -2.88 -11.57
C GLN A 143 13.76 -3.11 -11.28
N GLY A 144 14.46 -2.12 -10.72
CA GLY A 144 15.85 -2.24 -10.28
C GLY A 144 16.04 -3.33 -9.23
N PHE A 145 15.14 -3.43 -8.26
CA PHE A 145 15.14 -4.53 -7.29
C PHE A 145 14.98 -5.91 -7.93
N ILE A 146 14.12 -6.02 -8.96
CA ILE A 146 13.80 -7.30 -9.63
C ILE A 146 14.94 -7.73 -10.55
N GLU A 147 15.47 -6.82 -11.37
CA GLU A 147 16.49 -7.14 -12.38
C GLU A 147 17.89 -7.29 -11.79
N GLN A 148 18.19 -6.57 -10.70
CA GLN A 148 19.53 -6.50 -10.11
C GLN A 148 19.57 -7.10 -8.70
N ALA A 149 18.87 -8.23 -8.50
CA ALA A 149 18.72 -8.87 -7.19
C ALA A 149 20.05 -9.17 -6.48
N GLU A 150 21.11 -9.49 -7.24
CA GLU A 150 22.46 -9.81 -6.71
C GLU A 150 23.37 -8.58 -6.57
N LYS A 151 22.99 -7.43 -7.12
CA LYS A 151 23.81 -6.21 -7.03
C LYS A 151 23.67 -5.60 -5.64
N ALA A 152 24.78 -5.06 -5.14
CA ALA A 152 24.76 -4.24 -3.94
C ALA A 152 23.86 -3.01 -4.17
N LEU A 153 23.01 -2.73 -3.19
CA LEU A 153 22.17 -1.54 -3.19
C LEU A 153 23.04 -0.32 -2.88
N VAL A 154 22.85 0.75 -3.64
CA VAL A 154 23.44 2.06 -3.42
C VAL A 154 22.30 2.92 -2.89
N GLU A 155 22.38 3.37 -1.63
CA GLU A 155 21.24 4.01 -0.95
C GLU A 155 20.82 5.31 -1.64
N GLU A 156 21.76 6.04 -2.25
CA GLU A 156 21.52 7.29 -2.96
C GLU A 156 20.65 7.14 -4.22
N ASP A 157 20.59 5.93 -4.79
CA ASP A 157 19.75 5.63 -5.96
C ASP A 157 18.27 5.43 -5.59
N TYR A 158 17.95 5.38 -4.29
CA TYR A 158 16.61 5.08 -3.80
C TYR A 158 16.06 6.21 -2.90
N PRO A 159 14.73 6.33 -2.81
CA PRO A 159 14.09 7.25 -1.89
C PRO A 159 14.43 6.93 -0.43
N GLN A 160 14.37 7.95 0.42
CA GLN A 160 14.59 7.79 1.85
C GLN A 160 13.67 6.71 2.45
N VAL A 161 14.27 5.79 3.19
CA VAL A 161 13.57 4.83 4.05
C VAL A 161 13.33 5.47 5.41
N TYR A 162 12.13 5.28 5.96
CA TYR A 162 11.72 5.78 7.26
C TYR A 162 11.65 4.65 8.29
N ASP A 163 11.81 5.03 9.56
CA ASP A 163 11.87 4.13 10.71
C ASP A 163 13.08 3.16 10.62
N ASP A 164 13.28 2.26 11.59
CA ASP A 164 14.47 1.39 11.67
C ASP A 164 14.43 0.20 10.69
N ILE A 165 14.10 0.45 9.42
CA ILE A 165 14.00 -0.56 8.35
C ILE A 165 15.11 -0.33 7.33
N SER A 166 15.76 -1.40 6.90
CA SER A 166 16.81 -1.31 5.87
C SER A 166 16.21 -1.32 4.46
N LEU A 167 16.90 -0.70 3.49
CA LEU A 167 16.53 -0.81 2.08
C LEU A 167 16.57 -2.27 1.59
N THR A 168 17.44 -3.10 2.18
CA THR A 168 17.52 -4.54 1.91
C THR A 168 16.24 -5.26 2.32
N ASP A 169 15.62 -4.89 3.45
CA ASP A 169 14.33 -5.44 3.88
C ASP A 169 13.20 -5.03 2.94
N ILE A 170 13.18 -3.77 2.51
CA ILE A 170 12.23 -3.30 1.48
C ILE A 170 12.38 -4.11 0.21
N ARG A 171 13.60 -4.29 -0.30
CA ARG A 171 13.87 -5.11 -1.48
C ARG A 171 13.36 -6.53 -1.29
N ARG A 172 13.65 -7.17 -0.15
CA ARG A 172 13.19 -8.53 0.17
C ARG A 172 11.67 -8.63 0.08
N LYS A 173 10.94 -7.67 0.64
CA LYS A 173 9.47 -7.63 0.60
C LYS A 173 8.92 -7.40 -0.80
N VAL A 174 9.53 -6.52 -1.57
CA VAL A 174 9.18 -6.33 -3.00
C VAL A 174 9.38 -7.62 -3.78
N MET A 175 10.48 -8.34 -3.55
CA MET A 175 10.74 -9.63 -4.20
C MET A 175 9.74 -10.71 -3.80
N GLN A 176 9.34 -10.77 -2.52
CA GLN A 176 8.28 -11.67 -2.05
C GLN A 176 6.95 -11.40 -2.78
N LEU A 177 6.53 -10.13 -2.84
CA LEU A 177 5.34 -9.73 -3.61
C LEU A 177 5.46 -10.08 -5.09
N HIS A 178 6.63 -9.86 -5.71
CA HIS A 178 6.85 -10.20 -7.10
C HIS A 178 6.68 -11.69 -7.38
N ILE A 179 7.18 -12.56 -6.48
CA ILE A 179 7.01 -14.02 -6.59
C ILE A 179 5.53 -14.39 -6.52
N ILE A 180 4.80 -13.86 -5.54
CA ILE A 180 3.35 -14.12 -5.37
C ILE A 180 2.57 -13.62 -6.59
N ALA A 181 2.84 -12.40 -7.04
CA ALA A 181 2.18 -11.81 -8.20
C ALA A 181 2.38 -12.63 -9.48
N ARG A 182 3.59 -13.19 -9.69
CA ARG A 182 3.85 -14.07 -10.83
C ARG A 182 3.05 -15.37 -10.78
N ARG A 183 2.88 -15.96 -9.59
CA ARG A 183 2.05 -17.16 -9.40
C ARG A 183 0.59 -16.86 -9.70
N LEU A 184 0.05 -15.78 -9.11
CA LEU A 184 -1.33 -15.33 -9.36
C LEU A 184 -1.60 -15.10 -10.84
N ALA A 185 -0.73 -14.36 -11.53
CA ALA A 185 -0.86 -14.11 -12.96
C ALA A 185 -0.87 -15.41 -13.78
N PHE A 186 0.01 -16.36 -13.45
CA PHE A 186 0.04 -17.65 -14.13
C PHE A 186 -1.25 -18.45 -13.99
N HIS A 187 -1.91 -18.37 -12.84
CA HIS A 187 -3.23 -18.97 -12.64
C HIS A 187 -4.32 -18.26 -13.45
N THR A 188 -4.34 -16.91 -13.45
CA THR A 188 -5.33 -16.14 -14.22
C THR A 188 -5.27 -16.40 -15.73
N TYR A 189 -4.08 -16.62 -16.31
CA TYR A 189 -3.93 -16.84 -17.76
C TYR A 189 -4.08 -18.31 -18.19
N LYS A 190 -4.34 -19.24 -17.27
CA LYS A 190 -4.58 -20.65 -17.57
C LYS A 190 -6.06 -21.03 -17.65
N GLU A 191 -6.95 -20.17 -17.14
CA GLU A 191 -8.41 -20.28 -17.26
C GLU A 191 -8.90 -19.53 -18.51
#